data_AF-A0A2V9WSK7-F1
#
_entry.id   AF-A0A2V9WSK7-F1
#
_cell.length_a   1.000
_cell.length_b   1.000
_cell.length_c   1.000
_cell.angle_alpha   90.00
_cell.angle_beta   90.00
_cell.angle_gamma   90.00
#
_symmetry.space_group_name_H-M   'P 1'
#
loop_
_entity.id
_entity.type
_entity.pdbx_description
1 polymer ?
#
loop_
_entity_poly.entity_id
_entity_poly.type
_entity_poly.pdbx_seq_one_letter_code
_entity_poly.pdbx_strand_id
1 'polypeptide(L)'
;MASQYIDREKVRAAIRRMGSEYVFYMLDDAITLLPQTKLRKLIKQYMNPAELRPDGARKENLLADVKAFQKASLTGKYYQAFAVNSKNYTEKSSGTLAWIADCRRVLERCVAQSKKEDPATVCQAFEIIFSLLSKIDECTDDILFFADEGGSWQVGVDWENVLPAWFKVLSATAGPAEYAQGITTLLKRHYKHGRIKMLAVARRIATPAQGRALPERESEGAIRGSS
;
A
#
# COMPACT_ATOMS: atom_id res chain seq x y z
N MET A 1 13.05 20.09 -21.23
CA MET A 1 11.80 19.99 -20.46
C MET A 1 11.76 21.15 -19.49
N ALA A 2 10.79 22.06 -19.60
CA ALA A 2 10.68 23.18 -18.68
C ALA A 2 10.46 22.64 -17.27
N SER A 3 11.35 22.98 -16.34
CA SER A 3 11.14 22.76 -14.91
C SER A 3 9.84 23.45 -14.53
N GLN A 4 8.76 22.70 -14.30
CA GLN A 4 7.54 23.26 -13.73
C GLN A 4 7.90 23.87 -12.38
N TYR A 5 7.92 25.20 -12.33
CA TYR A 5 8.16 25.93 -11.10
C TYR A 5 6.97 25.70 -10.16
N ILE A 6 7.23 25.12 -8.99
CA ILE A 6 6.22 24.91 -7.96
C ILE A 6 6.07 26.19 -7.14
N ASP A 7 4.87 26.76 -7.16
CA ASP A 7 4.51 27.93 -6.35
C ASP A 7 4.45 27.55 -4.86
N ARG A 8 5.43 28.05 -4.09
CA ARG A 8 5.58 27.75 -2.66
C ARG A 8 4.45 28.30 -1.81
N GLU A 9 3.85 29.43 -2.16
CA GLU A 9 2.73 29.97 -1.37
C GLU A 9 1.47 29.12 -1.56
N LYS A 10 1.23 28.64 -2.79
CA LYS A 10 0.14 27.70 -3.06
C LYS A 10 0.35 26.38 -2.31
N VAL A 11 1.58 25.86 -2.26
CA VAL A 11 1.89 24.67 -1.45
C VAL A 11 1.61 24.92 0.03
N ARG A 12 2.05 26.05 0.61
CA ARG A 12 1.76 26.37 2.01
C ARG A 12 0.25 26.49 2.27
N ALA A 13 -0.48 27.13 1.36
CA ALA A 13 -1.93 27.25 1.48
C ALA A 13 -2.63 25.88 1.40
N ALA A 14 -2.17 25.00 0.52
CA ALA A 14 -2.69 23.63 0.41
C ALA A 14 -2.41 22.82 1.69
N ILE A 15 -1.18 22.86 2.21
CA ILE A 15 -0.79 22.18 3.45
C ILE A 15 -1.66 22.65 4.64
N ARG A 16 -1.94 23.95 4.76
CA ARG A 16 -2.77 24.50 5.85
C ARG A 16 -4.25 24.05 5.79
N ARG A 17 -4.72 23.65 4.61
CA ARG A 17 -6.10 23.16 4.40
C ARG A 17 -6.17 21.63 4.38
N MET A 18 -5.02 20.97 4.32
CA MET A 18 -4.89 19.53 4.26
C MET A 18 -5.11 18.94 5.65
N GLY A 19 -5.79 17.80 5.74
CA GLY A 19 -5.95 17.08 7.00
C GLY A 19 -4.61 16.63 7.58
N SER A 20 -4.49 16.59 8.91
CA SER A 20 -3.28 16.19 9.63
C SER A 20 -2.75 14.82 9.18
N GLU A 21 -3.63 13.89 8.85
CA GLU A 21 -3.33 12.59 8.23
C GLU A 21 -2.45 12.72 6.98
N TYR A 22 -2.82 13.58 6.04
CA TYR A 22 -2.08 13.72 4.78
C TYR A 22 -0.78 14.51 4.96
N VAL A 23 -0.73 15.43 5.93
CA VAL A 23 0.52 16.09 6.33
C VAL A 23 1.50 15.06 6.91
N PHE A 24 1.01 14.11 7.71
CA PHE A 24 1.82 13.00 8.23
C PHE A 24 2.39 12.16 7.08
N TYR A 25 1.55 11.73 6.12
CA TYR A 25 2.03 10.96 4.96
C TYR A 25 3.06 11.72 4.14
N MET A 26 2.83 13.00 3.86
CA MET A 26 3.78 13.84 3.12
C MET A 26 5.14 13.95 3.84
N LEU A 27 5.15 13.99 5.18
CA LEU A 27 6.39 14.02 5.96
C LEU A 27 7.09 12.65 5.97
N ASP A 28 6.35 11.54 6.01
CA ASP A 28 6.93 10.20 5.89
C ASP A 28 7.58 9.99 4.51
N ASP A 29 6.90 10.38 3.43
CA ASP A 29 7.43 10.33 2.07
C ASP A 29 8.71 11.17 1.94
N ALA A 30 8.76 12.33 2.61
CA ALA A 30 9.93 13.20 2.60
C ALA A 30 11.17 12.55 3.20
N ILE A 31 11.03 11.58 4.13
CA ILE A 31 12.17 10.82 4.68
C ILE A 31 12.87 10.02 3.57
N THR A 32 12.09 9.48 2.64
CA THR A 32 12.58 8.68 1.51
C THR A 32 13.10 9.57 0.37
N LEU A 33 12.41 10.69 0.09
CA LEU A 33 12.67 11.52 -1.08
C LEU A 33 13.80 12.54 -0.88
N LEU A 34 14.04 13.00 0.35
CA LEU A 34 15.03 14.03 0.61
C LEU A 34 16.44 13.45 0.71
N PRO A 35 17.44 14.09 0.07
CA PRO A 35 18.84 13.81 0.35
C PRO A 35 19.14 13.97 1.85
N GLN A 36 20.04 13.15 2.40
CA GLN A 36 20.37 13.11 3.83
C GLN A 36 20.71 14.49 4.42
N THR A 37 21.41 15.35 3.67
CA THR A 37 21.75 16.71 4.10
C THR A 37 20.51 17.60 4.26
N LYS A 38 19.54 17.50 3.35
CA LYS A 38 18.27 18.24 3.41
C LYS A 38 17.37 17.69 4.50
N LEU A 39 17.28 16.37 4.63
CA LEU A 39 16.53 15.71 5.70
C LEU A 39 17.08 16.13 7.07
N ARG A 40 18.40 16.08 7.28
CA ARG A 40 19.05 16.53 8.53
C ARG A 40 18.74 17.99 8.85
N LYS A 41 18.72 18.85 7.83
CA LYS A 41 18.37 20.26 8.00
C LYS A 41 16.91 20.44 8.41
N LEU A 42 16.00 19.67 7.84
CA LEU A 42 14.58 19.69 8.17
C LEU A 42 14.34 19.22 9.61
N ILE A 43 14.87 18.06 10.00
CA ILE A 43 14.57 17.44 11.31
C ILE A 43 15.22 18.13 12.50
N LYS A 44 16.38 18.79 12.32
CA LYS A 44 17.13 19.44 13.42
C LYS A 44 16.29 20.49 14.17
N GLN A 45 15.29 21.07 13.53
CA GLN A 45 14.41 22.06 14.14
C GLN A 45 13.36 21.44 15.08
N TYR A 46 13.12 20.13 14.98
CA TYR A 46 12.05 19.43 15.68
C TYR A 46 12.57 18.32 16.62
N MET A 47 13.77 17.79 16.37
CA MET A 47 14.35 16.68 17.13
C MET A 47 15.88 16.69 17.06
N ASN A 48 16.54 16.04 18.01
CA ASN A 48 17.99 15.91 18.05
C ASN A 48 18.48 14.82 17.08
N PRO A 49 19.18 15.15 15.97
CA PRO A 49 19.62 14.13 15.01
C PRO A 49 20.66 13.15 15.58
N ALA A 50 21.30 13.47 16.72
CA ALA A 50 22.25 12.57 17.35
C ALA A 50 21.58 11.35 17.99
N GLU A 51 20.30 11.45 18.35
CA GLU A 51 19.50 10.36 18.94
C GLU A 51 18.95 9.40 17.88
N LEU A 52 19.02 9.76 16.59
CA LEU A 52 18.46 9.00 15.47
C LEU A 52 19.54 8.22 14.70
N ARG A 53 20.65 7.88 15.36
CA ARG A 53 21.72 7.12 14.75
C ARG A 53 21.27 5.68 14.52
N PRO A 54 21.68 5.04 13.41
CA PRO A 54 21.37 3.64 13.19
C PRO A 54 22.03 2.78 14.29
N ASP A 55 21.29 1.80 14.80
CA ASP A 55 21.79 0.82 15.79
C ASP A 55 22.85 -0.15 15.20
N GLY A 56 23.10 -0.08 13.89
CA GLY A 56 24.13 -0.84 13.20
C GLY A 56 24.03 -0.75 11.68
N ALA A 57 25.00 -1.34 10.98
CA ALA A 57 24.95 -1.48 9.52
C ALA A 57 23.88 -2.52 9.14
N ARG A 58 22.67 -2.06 8.79
CA ARG A 58 21.61 -2.93 8.28
C ARG A 58 21.76 -3.08 6.78
N LYS A 59 21.94 -4.32 6.31
CA LYS A 59 21.81 -4.65 4.89
C LYS A 59 20.34 -4.61 4.52
N GLU A 60 19.98 -3.81 3.53
CA GLU A 60 18.61 -3.75 3.02
C GLU A 60 18.20 -5.11 2.43
N ASN A 61 17.07 -5.64 2.89
CA ASN A 61 16.51 -6.90 2.40
C ASN A 61 14.98 -6.80 2.39
N LEU A 62 14.38 -6.84 1.20
CA LEU A 62 12.94 -6.61 1.01
C LEU A 62 12.11 -7.57 1.85
N LEU A 63 12.37 -8.88 1.72
CA LEU A 63 11.57 -9.91 2.38
C LEU A 63 11.73 -9.86 3.90
N ALA A 64 12.94 -9.60 4.41
CA ALA A 64 13.16 -9.43 5.84
C ALA A 64 12.40 -8.22 6.40
N ASP A 65 12.37 -7.11 5.66
CA ASP A 65 11.67 -5.90 6.06
C ASP A 65 10.15 -6.10 6.04
N VAL A 66 9.62 -6.78 5.01
CA VAL A 66 8.20 -7.13 4.92
C VAL A 66 7.78 -8.09 6.03
N LYS A 67 8.61 -9.10 6.35
CA LYS A 67 8.36 -10.00 7.49
C LYS A 67 8.41 -9.27 8.84
N ALA A 68 9.32 -8.31 8.99
CA ALA A 68 9.38 -7.48 10.19
C ALA A 68 8.13 -6.61 10.33
N PHE A 69 7.66 -6.01 9.23
CA PHE A 69 6.40 -5.27 9.17
C PHE A 69 5.19 -6.14 9.50
N GLN A 70 5.12 -7.35 8.93
CA GLN A 70 4.08 -8.34 9.24
C GLN A 70 4.07 -8.70 10.72
N LYS A 71 5.23 -9.03 11.29
CA LYS A 71 5.35 -9.35 12.71
C LYS A 71 4.86 -8.19 13.57
N ALA A 72 5.33 -6.97 13.32
CA ALA A 72 4.92 -5.79 14.06
C ALA A 72 3.40 -5.53 13.97
N SER A 73 2.81 -5.76 12.79
CA SER A 73 1.38 -5.66 12.56
C SER A 73 0.60 -6.67 13.42
N LEU A 74 1.03 -7.93 13.39
CA LEU A 74 0.34 -9.02 14.08
C LEU A 74 0.54 -9.02 15.60
N THR A 75 1.56 -8.35 16.13
CA THR A 75 1.78 -8.19 17.57
C THR A 75 1.11 -6.94 18.15
N GLY A 76 0.23 -6.28 17.39
CA GLY A 76 -0.49 -5.10 17.87
C GLY A 76 0.37 -3.84 18.04
N LYS A 77 1.56 -3.75 17.43
CA LYS A 77 2.46 -2.58 17.57
C LYS A 77 1.78 -1.27 17.15
N TYR A 78 0.88 -1.37 16.18
CA TYR A 78 0.15 -0.25 15.59
C TYR A 78 -1.25 -0.08 16.18
N TYR A 79 -1.69 -1.03 17.00
CA TYR A 79 -2.99 -0.92 17.66
C TYR A 79 -2.93 0.21 18.69
N GLN A 80 -3.81 1.19 18.51
CA GLN A 80 -3.92 2.32 19.40
C GLN A 80 -5.37 2.80 19.43
N ALA A 81 -6.12 2.32 20.42
CA ALA A 81 -7.47 2.77 20.69
C ALA A 81 -7.49 4.18 21.32
N PHE A 82 -8.60 4.89 21.13
CA PHE A 82 -8.88 6.15 21.80
C PHE A 82 -10.37 6.29 22.08
N ALA A 83 -10.72 7.21 23.00
CA ALA A 83 -12.11 7.46 23.35
C ALA A 83 -12.85 8.15 22.20
N VAL A 84 -13.68 7.38 21.49
CA VAL A 84 -14.48 7.87 20.37
C VAL A 84 -15.69 8.65 20.88
N ASN A 85 -15.97 9.78 20.23
CA ASN A 85 -17.12 10.65 20.44
C ASN A 85 -17.55 11.27 19.10
N SER A 86 -18.63 12.05 19.10
CA SER A 86 -19.20 12.66 17.90
C SER A 86 -18.28 13.64 17.15
N LYS A 87 -17.14 14.03 17.74
CA LYS A 87 -16.18 14.94 17.10
C LYS A 87 -15.01 14.21 16.44
N ASN A 88 -14.64 13.02 16.92
CA ASN A 88 -13.42 12.32 16.49
C ASN A 88 -13.67 10.92 15.91
N TYR A 89 -14.93 10.54 15.66
CA TYR A 89 -15.30 9.25 15.07
C TYR A 89 -14.74 8.99 13.66
N THR A 90 -14.22 10.02 12.98
CA THR A 90 -13.54 9.89 11.68
C THR A 90 -12.01 9.97 11.78
N GLU A 91 -11.47 10.19 12.98
CA GLU A 91 -10.02 10.32 13.18
C GLU A 91 -9.32 8.96 13.16
N LYS A 92 -8.08 8.94 12.69
CA LYS A 92 -7.18 7.79 12.78
C LYS A 92 -6.19 8.02 13.91
N SER A 93 -5.92 6.99 14.71
CA SER A 93 -4.87 7.04 15.72
C SER A 93 -3.49 7.16 15.07
N SER A 94 -2.49 7.60 15.84
CA SER A 94 -1.11 7.66 15.34
C SER A 94 -0.58 6.28 14.93
N GLY A 95 -0.98 5.23 15.64
CA GLY A 95 -0.70 3.83 15.29
C GLY A 95 -1.26 3.46 13.92
N THR A 96 -2.54 3.79 13.65
CA THR A 96 -3.16 3.55 12.33
C THR A 96 -2.47 4.35 11.22
N LEU A 97 -2.14 5.62 11.46
CA LEU A 97 -1.40 6.44 10.48
C LEU A 97 0.00 5.86 10.18
N ALA A 98 0.72 5.43 11.22
CA ALA A 98 2.05 4.83 11.07
C ALA A 98 1.99 3.51 10.30
N TRP A 99 0.98 2.67 10.55
CA TRP A 99 0.79 1.43 9.80
C TRP A 99 0.54 1.69 8.32
N ILE A 100 -0.32 2.67 7.99
CA ILE A 100 -0.63 3.03 6.60
C ILE A 100 0.62 3.53 5.88
N ALA A 101 1.41 4.41 6.51
CA ALA A 101 2.66 4.90 5.96
C ALA A 101 3.67 3.77 5.71
N ASP A 102 3.87 2.89 6.71
CA ASP A 102 4.75 1.73 6.59
C ASP A 102 4.29 0.78 5.47
N CYS A 103 2.97 0.51 5.37
CA CYS A 103 2.35 -0.33 4.35
C CYS A 103 2.60 0.22 2.94
N ARG A 104 2.36 1.52 2.71
CA ARG A 104 2.62 2.18 1.43
C ARG A 104 4.10 2.09 1.06
N ARG A 105 4.99 2.39 2.00
CA ARG A 105 6.44 2.34 1.79
C ARG A 105 6.92 0.93 1.42
N VAL A 106 6.43 -0.12 2.09
CA VAL A 106 6.84 -1.49 1.72
C VAL A 106 6.25 -1.94 0.37
N LEU A 107 5.04 -1.51 0.02
CA LEU A 107 4.45 -1.76 -1.30
C LEU A 107 5.23 -1.08 -2.42
N GLU A 108 5.59 0.20 -2.24
CA GLU A 108 6.43 0.94 -3.21
C GLU A 108 7.79 0.26 -3.40
N ARG A 109 8.38 -0.25 -2.32
CA ARG A 109 9.62 -1.03 -2.40
C ARG A 109 9.42 -2.33 -3.17
N CYS A 110 8.32 -3.06 -2.96
CA CYS A 110 8.01 -4.24 -3.77
C CYS A 110 7.89 -3.89 -5.26
N VAL A 111 7.20 -2.78 -5.59
CA VAL A 111 7.10 -2.28 -6.96
C VAL A 111 8.48 -1.97 -7.55
N ALA A 112 9.34 -1.26 -6.81
CA ALA A 112 10.69 -0.92 -7.24
C ALA A 112 11.57 -2.16 -7.47
N GLN A 113 11.46 -3.16 -6.59
CA GLN A 113 12.27 -4.39 -6.65
C GLN A 113 11.77 -5.42 -7.65
N SER A 114 10.50 -5.35 -8.09
CA SER A 114 9.94 -6.21 -9.16
C SER A 114 10.71 -6.16 -10.50
N LYS A 115 11.62 -5.19 -10.66
CA LYS A 115 12.48 -5.01 -11.84
C LYS A 115 13.92 -5.50 -11.64
N LYS A 116 14.32 -5.82 -10.41
CA LYS A 116 15.74 -6.00 -10.00
C LYS A 116 16.00 -7.30 -9.25
N GLU A 117 15.05 -7.70 -8.41
CA GLU A 117 15.16 -8.84 -7.51
C GLU A 117 14.50 -10.08 -8.11
N ASP A 118 14.78 -11.23 -7.51
CA ASP A 118 14.16 -12.51 -7.84
C ASP A 118 12.61 -12.43 -7.78
N PRO A 119 11.88 -12.84 -8.83
CA PRO A 119 10.43 -12.78 -8.86
C PRO A 119 9.74 -13.52 -7.72
N ALA A 120 10.25 -14.67 -7.28
CA ALA A 120 9.64 -15.44 -6.19
C ALA A 120 9.71 -14.67 -4.86
N THR A 121 10.87 -14.06 -4.58
CA THR A 121 11.08 -13.22 -3.40
C THR A 121 10.12 -12.02 -3.37
N VAL A 122 9.98 -11.31 -4.49
CA VAL A 122 9.09 -10.14 -4.59
C VAL A 122 7.62 -10.55 -4.56
N CYS A 123 7.25 -11.66 -5.18
CA CYS A 123 5.88 -12.19 -5.13
C CYS A 123 5.48 -12.52 -3.69
N GLN A 124 6.34 -13.22 -2.95
CA GLN A 124 6.11 -13.53 -1.54
C GLN A 124 5.97 -12.25 -0.69
N ALA A 125 6.76 -11.22 -0.97
CA ALA A 125 6.66 -9.95 -0.27
C ALA A 125 5.29 -9.28 -0.48
N PHE A 126 4.79 -9.24 -1.72
CA PHE A 126 3.43 -8.74 -2.00
C PHE A 126 2.36 -9.56 -1.29
N GLU A 127 2.44 -10.88 -1.36
CA GLU A 127 1.46 -11.80 -0.77
C GLU A 127 1.36 -11.63 0.76
N ILE A 128 2.48 -11.43 1.44
CA ILE A 128 2.49 -11.14 2.87
C ILE A 128 1.69 -9.85 3.15
N ILE A 129 1.91 -8.79 2.38
CA ILE A 129 1.22 -7.51 2.59
C ILE A 129 -0.28 -7.65 2.28
N PHE A 130 -0.65 -8.34 1.19
CA PHE A 130 -2.05 -8.60 0.86
C PHE A 130 -2.76 -9.45 1.92
N SER A 131 -2.05 -10.39 2.56
CA SER A 131 -2.59 -11.16 3.67
C SER A 131 -2.93 -10.30 4.89
N LEU A 132 -2.13 -9.26 5.17
CA LEU A 132 -2.41 -8.30 6.24
C LEU A 132 -3.65 -7.45 5.93
N LEU A 133 -3.78 -6.97 4.68
CA LEU A 133 -4.99 -6.24 4.24
C LEU A 133 -6.24 -7.12 4.37
N SER A 134 -6.14 -8.38 3.98
CA SER A 134 -7.22 -9.36 4.17
C SER A 134 -7.58 -9.53 5.64
N LYS A 135 -6.59 -9.67 6.53
CA LYS A 135 -6.82 -9.82 7.97
C LYS A 135 -7.46 -8.59 8.61
N ILE A 136 -7.13 -7.38 8.14
CA ILE A 136 -7.82 -6.15 8.57
C ILE A 136 -9.31 -6.22 8.21
N ASP A 137 -9.66 -6.73 7.02
CA ASP A 137 -11.06 -6.87 6.59
C ASP A 137 -11.81 -8.02 7.30
N GLU A 138 -11.13 -8.83 8.12
CA GLU A 138 -11.76 -9.89 8.94
C GLU A 138 -12.31 -9.36 10.27
N CYS A 139 -12.25 -8.04 10.52
CA CYS A 139 -12.83 -7.36 11.68
C CYS A 139 -12.38 -7.92 13.04
N THR A 140 -11.12 -8.37 13.13
CA THR A 140 -10.55 -8.85 14.39
C THR A 140 -9.97 -7.73 15.25
N ASP A 141 -9.89 -6.50 14.75
CA ASP A 141 -9.32 -5.30 15.41
C ASP A 141 -7.93 -5.48 16.07
N ASP A 142 -7.25 -6.61 15.85
CA ASP A 142 -5.97 -6.94 16.50
C ASP A 142 -4.78 -6.17 15.92
N ILE A 143 -4.93 -5.65 14.69
CA ILE A 143 -3.86 -4.95 13.96
C ILE A 143 -4.03 -3.44 14.08
N LEU A 144 -5.24 -2.95 13.84
CA LEU A 144 -5.59 -1.53 13.75
C LEU A 144 -6.86 -1.25 14.54
N PHE A 145 -6.92 -0.05 15.10
CA PHE A 145 -8.15 0.50 15.66
C PHE A 145 -8.77 1.48 14.66
N PHE A 146 -10.05 1.29 14.36
CA PHE A 146 -10.87 2.24 13.60
C PHE A 146 -11.96 2.80 14.51
N ALA A 147 -12.18 4.12 14.44
CA ALA A 147 -13.16 4.79 15.28
C ALA A 147 -14.62 4.62 14.79
N ASP A 148 -14.79 4.14 13.57
CA ASP A 148 -16.06 3.86 12.89
C ASP A 148 -15.85 2.67 11.93
N GLU A 149 -16.73 2.43 10.95
CA GLU A 149 -16.55 1.43 9.90
C GLU A 149 -15.16 1.51 9.24
N GLY A 150 -14.32 0.54 9.59
CA GLY A 150 -12.92 0.44 9.21
C GLY A 150 -12.64 -0.72 8.29
N GLY A 151 -11.62 -0.58 7.45
CA GLY A 151 -11.19 -1.66 6.57
C GLY A 151 -9.95 -1.30 5.77
N SER A 152 -9.43 -2.28 5.04
CA SER A 152 -8.22 -2.14 4.21
C SER A 152 -8.35 -1.05 3.13
N TRP A 153 -9.58 -0.70 2.75
CA TRP A 153 -9.85 0.41 1.83
C TRP A 153 -9.35 1.76 2.35
N GLN A 154 -9.28 1.96 3.68
CA GLN A 154 -8.77 3.21 4.28
C GLN A 154 -7.26 3.39 4.12
N VAL A 155 -6.53 2.34 3.75
CA VAL A 155 -5.08 2.38 3.54
C VAL A 155 -4.72 3.23 2.32
N GLY A 156 -5.63 3.33 1.34
CA GLY A 156 -5.40 4.10 0.12
C GLY A 156 -4.24 3.56 -0.71
N VAL A 157 -4.19 2.24 -0.90
CA VAL A 157 -3.19 1.58 -1.75
C VAL A 157 -3.33 2.09 -3.19
N ASP A 158 -2.22 2.49 -3.81
CA ASP A 158 -2.16 2.77 -5.25
C ASP A 158 -2.18 1.45 -6.04
N TRP A 159 -3.37 0.88 -6.17
CA TRP A 159 -3.60 -0.38 -6.88
C TRP A 159 -3.18 -0.32 -8.35
N GLU A 160 -3.23 0.85 -8.98
CA GLU A 160 -2.86 1.00 -10.38
C GLU A 160 -1.35 0.88 -10.61
N ASN A 161 -0.55 1.21 -9.60
CA ASN A 161 0.90 1.00 -9.62
C ASN A 161 1.29 -0.38 -9.05
N VAL A 162 0.63 -0.83 -7.98
CA VAL A 162 0.96 -2.08 -7.28
C VAL A 162 0.61 -3.32 -8.11
N LEU A 163 -0.61 -3.37 -8.67
CA LEU A 163 -1.11 -4.59 -9.32
C LEU A 163 -0.29 -4.99 -10.56
N PRO A 164 0.09 -4.08 -11.48
CA PRO A 164 0.91 -4.48 -12.63
C PRO A 164 2.27 -5.06 -12.22
N ALA A 165 2.90 -4.53 -11.17
CA ALA A 165 4.16 -5.05 -10.66
C ALA A 165 3.98 -6.46 -10.07
N TRP A 166 2.91 -6.66 -9.29
CA TRP A 166 2.58 -7.97 -8.74
C TRP A 166 2.22 -8.99 -9.84
N PHE A 167 1.38 -8.63 -10.82
CA PHE A 167 1.04 -9.50 -11.95
C PHE A 167 2.28 -9.99 -12.68
N LYS A 168 3.27 -9.12 -12.86
CA LYS A 168 4.52 -9.49 -13.52
C LYS A 168 5.29 -10.56 -12.75
N VAL A 169 5.47 -10.39 -11.44
CA VAL A 169 6.21 -11.38 -10.63
C VAL A 169 5.40 -12.65 -10.41
N LEU A 170 4.08 -12.56 -10.26
CA LEU A 170 3.18 -13.71 -10.15
C LEU A 170 3.15 -14.53 -11.45
N SER A 171 3.16 -13.87 -12.61
CA SER A 171 3.20 -14.57 -13.90
C SER A 171 4.48 -15.39 -14.07
N ALA A 172 5.59 -14.96 -13.48
CA ALA A 172 6.86 -15.67 -13.52
C ALA A 172 6.93 -16.86 -12.55
N THR A 173 6.08 -16.90 -11.53
CA THR A 173 6.19 -17.87 -10.42
C THR A 173 5.02 -18.86 -10.34
N ALA A 174 3.85 -18.49 -10.85
CA ALA A 174 2.61 -19.24 -10.69
C ALA A 174 2.17 -19.98 -11.97
N GLY A 175 1.54 -21.13 -11.79
CA GLY A 175 0.85 -21.82 -12.87
C GLY A 175 -0.37 -21.04 -13.40
N PRO A 176 -0.95 -21.43 -14.54
CA PRO A 176 -2.12 -20.74 -15.12
C PRO A 176 -3.31 -20.59 -14.17
N ALA A 177 -3.66 -21.65 -13.44
CA ALA A 177 -4.79 -21.64 -12.51
C ALA A 177 -4.52 -20.76 -11.29
N GLU A 178 -3.35 -20.88 -10.69
CA GLU A 178 -2.92 -20.09 -9.52
C GLU A 178 -2.88 -18.59 -9.85
N TYR A 179 -2.33 -18.23 -11.01
CA TYR A 179 -2.31 -16.86 -11.51
C TYR A 179 -3.72 -16.27 -11.60
N ALA A 180 -4.64 -16.99 -12.25
CA ALA A 180 -6.01 -16.52 -12.42
C ALA A 180 -6.78 -16.42 -11.10
N GLN A 181 -6.62 -17.42 -10.22
CA GLN A 181 -7.28 -17.46 -8.93
C GLN A 181 -6.79 -16.36 -7.99
N GLY A 182 -5.46 -16.17 -7.92
CA GLY A 182 -4.85 -15.12 -7.09
C GLY A 182 -5.35 -13.74 -7.48
N ILE A 183 -5.30 -13.41 -8.78
CA ILE A 183 -5.75 -12.10 -9.29
C ILE A 183 -7.24 -11.88 -9.04
N THR A 184 -8.08 -12.88 -9.34
CA THR A 184 -9.53 -12.75 -9.17
C THR A 184 -9.91 -12.57 -7.71
N THR A 185 -9.28 -13.33 -6.81
CA THR A 185 -9.49 -13.24 -5.35
C THR A 185 -9.10 -11.85 -4.85
N LEU A 186 -7.91 -11.36 -5.20
CA LEU A 186 -7.41 -10.06 -4.75
C LEU A 186 -8.30 -8.92 -5.25
N LEU A 187 -8.64 -8.92 -6.55
CA LEU A 187 -9.49 -7.88 -7.14
C LEU A 187 -10.90 -7.87 -6.55
N LYS A 188 -11.48 -9.05 -6.30
CA LYS A 188 -12.81 -9.15 -5.67
C LYS A 188 -12.82 -8.56 -4.27
N ARG A 189 -11.75 -8.79 -3.49
CA ARG A 189 -11.67 -8.36 -2.10
C ARG A 189 -11.28 -6.89 -1.95
N HIS A 190 -10.21 -6.45 -2.61
CA HIS A 190 -9.59 -5.16 -2.32
C HIS A 190 -9.75 -4.11 -3.42
N TYR A 191 -10.15 -4.50 -4.64
CA TYR A 191 -10.20 -3.56 -5.78
C TYR A 191 -11.33 -3.86 -6.77
N LYS A 192 -12.55 -4.04 -6.23
CA LYS A 192 -13.74 -4.44 -7.01
C LYS A 192 -14.03 -3.48 -8.16
N HIS A 193 -13.95 -2.17 -7.91
CA HIS A 193 -14.27 -1.14 -8.90
C HIS A 193 -13.32 -1.14 -10.12
N GLY A 194 -12.04 -1.47 -9.91
CA GLY A 194 -11.04 -1.53 -10.99
C GLY A 194 -10.89 -2.92 -11.62
N ARG A 195 -11.72 -3.90 -11.26
CA ARG A 195 -11.58 -5.31 -11.68
C ARG A 195 -11.50 -5.47 -13.20
N ILE A 196 -12.40 -4.83 -13.95
CA ILE A 196 -12.43 -4.95 -15.43
C ILE A 196 -11.13 -4.44 -16.04
N LYS A 197 -10.69 -3.24 -15.63
CA LYS A 197 -9.43 -2.62 -16.08
C LYS A 197 -8.25 -3.52 -15.74
N MET A 198 -8.17 -3.99 -14.49
CA MET A 198 -7.02 -4.76 -14.02
C MET A 198 -6.95 -6.19 -14.58
N LEU A 199 -8.09 -6.83 -14.85
CA LEU A 199 -8.10 -8.10 -15.60
C LEU A 199 -7.60 -7.91 -17.03
N ALA A 200 -7.85 -6.77 -17.67
CA ALA A 200 -7.29 -6.48 -18.99
C ALA A 200 -5.77 -6.28 -18.93
N VAL A 201 -5.27 -5.58 -17.90
CA VAL A 201 -3.82 -5.42 -17.67
C VAL A 201 -3.16 -6.77 -17.36
N ALA A 202 -3.76 -7.58 -16.49
CA ALA A 202 -3.28 -8.91 -16.15
C ALA A 202 -3.15 -9.83 -17.37
N ARG A 203 -4.12 -9.81 -18.29
CA ARG A 203 -4.05 -10.58 -19.55
C ARG A 203 -2.91 -10.15 -20.46
N ARG A 204 -2.56 -8.86 -20.47
CA ARG A 204 -1.44 -8.34 -21.29
C ARG A 204 -0.07 -8.75 -20.73
N ILE A 205 0.02 -8.93 -19.41
CA ILE A 205 1.27 -9.31 -18.72
C ILE A 205 1.45 -10.85 -18.72
N ALA A 206 0.35 -11.59 -18.66
CA ALA A 206 0.33 -13.04 -18.57
C ALA A 206 0.94 -13.75 -19.78
N THR A 207 1.42 -14.98 -19.57
CA THR A 207 1.63 -15.93 -20.67
C THR A 207 0.31 -16.28 -21.36
N PRO A 208 0.30 -16.82 -22.60
CA PRO A 208 -0.94 -17.20 -23.28
C PRO A 208 -1.80 -18.19 -22.48
N ALA A 209 -1.19 -19.12 -21.76
CA ALA A 209 -1.92 -20.09 -20.93
C ALA A 209 -2.57 -19.42 -19.71
N GLN A 210 -1.83 -18.57 -18.99
CA GLN A 210 -2.35 -17.77 -17.88
C GLN A 210 -3.45 -16.80 -18.34
N GLY A 211 -3.28 -16.16 -19.50
CA GLY A 211 -4.25 -15.24 -20.08
C GLY A 211 -5.60 -15.90 -20.42
N ARG A 212 -5.57 -17.17 -20.86
CA ARG A 212 -6.77 -17.99 -21.09
C ARG A 212 -7.43 -18.48 -19.80
N ALA A 213 -6.67 -18.63 -18.72
CA ALA A 213 -7.21 -19.04 -17.42
C ALA A 213 -7.94 -17.90 -16.68
N LEU A 214 -7.68 -16.64 -17.05
CA LEU A 214 -8.39 -15.50 -16.47
C LEU A 214 -9.87 -15.49 -16.89
N PRO A 215 -10.81 -15.11 -16.00
CA PRO A 215 -12.23 -15.02 -16.32
C PRO A 215 -12.46 -14.19 -17.58
N GLU A 216 -13.41 -14.54 -18.43
CA GLU A 216 -13.77 -13.73 -19.59
C GLU A 216 -14.25 -12.33 -19.16
N ARG A 217 -14.25 -11.37 -20.10
CA ARG A 217 -14.85 -10.06 -19.81
C ARG A 217 -16.32 -10.31 -19.52
N GLU A 218 -16.76 -10.05 -18.29
CA GLU A 218 -18.19 -9.95 -17.99
C GLU A 218 -18.74 -8.84 -18.92
N SER A 219 -19.57 -9.23 -19.88
CA SER A 219 -20.37 -8.32 -20.67
C SER A 219 -21.23 -7.51 -19.70
N GLU A 220 -21.23 -6.18 -19.80
CA GLU A 220 -22.22 -5.35 -19.11
C GLU A 220 -23.62 -5.92 -19.43
N GLY A 221 -24.38 -6.26 -18.37
CA GLY A 221 -25.64 -6.99 -18.46
C GLY A 221 -26.60 -6.38 -19.50
N ALA A 222 -27.36 -7.17 -20.25
CA ALA A 222 -28.44 -7.99 -19.69
C ALA A 222 -29.28 -7.24 -18.63
N ILE A 223 -29.52 -5.95 -18.84
CA ILE A 223 -30.69 -5.26 -18.30
C ILE A 223 -31.72 -5.19 -19.43
N ARG A 224 -32.43 -6.29 -19.64
CA ARG A 224 -33.79 -6.23 -20.17
C ARG A 224 -34.65 -6.97 -19.17
N GLY A 225 -35.22 -6.20 -18.25
CA GLY A 225 -36.32 -6.67 -17.43
C GLY A 225 -37.45 -7.12 -18.34
N SER A 226 -37.87 -8.36 -18.16
CA SER A 226 -39.15 -8.85 -18.63
C SER A 226 -40.23 -8.02 -17.93
N SER A 227 -41.14 -7.49 -18.73
CA SER A 227 -42.40 -6.87 -18.31
C SER A 227 -43.27 -7.80 -17.47
#